data_AF-A0A409X6W1-F1
#
_entry.id   AF-A0A409X6W1-F1
#
_cell.length_a   1.000
_cell.length_b   1.000
_cell.length_c   1.000
_cell.angle_alpha   90.00
_cell.angle_beta   90.00
_cell.angle_gamma   90.00
#
_symmetry.space_group_name_H-M   'P 1'
#
loop_
_entity.id
_entity.type
_entity.pdbx_description
1 polymer ?
#
loop_
_entity_poly.entity_id
_entity_poly.type
_entity_poly.pdbx_seq_one_letter_code
_entity_poly.pdbx_strand_id
1 'polypeptide(L)'
;MRPSPAPSSLPSPIYSRSSEEPFESVDKPSGYTRRISPRLASGSGKSTVVGGVSAKALYQGAVRAGMDFSSMVDCLFDLYSIPARSTGLSHGGMDTNPIIMLSVYCNETKHSEAAVCVLEGLLDGLFRGKDQHLLRLSLPFTDLAEKQETKQLRTFHTLMEDFIRAQTNCRFILFLQTHADPVSGDLLYGPNKVTALETILERLLFSTTTGCTNSILLLNTCGGYMKQNRDQLPRIALNFGFKAIFGLTGQSVDPLLVSKIVFYNIIDLHVVGGESLKKVLKRCATAELLLHTSVIACIEGEVFSLVGASMRHRPNGVPIYCSSCKQPASFVSLTIDKKFARFRCRLPSHDTTSSPRNWKELLFLSDEMRDVGDQNGCRYIIARIDVNK
;
A
#
# COMPACT_ATOMS: atom_id res chain seq x y z
N MET A 1 -10.18 60.12 10.65
CA MET A 1 -10.03 58.73 10.20
C MET A 1 -8.97 58.08 11.06
N ARG A 2 -9.33 57.08 11.88
CA ARG A 2 -8.38 56.34 12.75
C ARG A 2 -7.87 55.12 11.99
N PRO A 3 -6.57 54.77 12.06
CA PRO A 3 -6.06 53.56 11.43
C PRO A 3 -6.40 52.32 12.28
N SER A 4 -6.77 51.24 11.60
CA SER A 4 -7.03 49.92 12.20
C SER A 4 -5.74 49.27 12.70
N PRO A 5 -5.77 48.54 13.84
CA PRO A 5 -4.61 47.80 14.31
C PRO A 5 -4.44 46.47 13.54
N ALA A 6 -3.20 46.06 13.35
CA ALA A 6 -2.80 44.79 12.74
C ALA A 6 -3.18 43.58 13.62
N PRO A 7 -3.47 42.41 13.02
CA PRO A 7 -3.83 41.22 13.78
C PRO A 7 -2.62 40.61 14.49
N SER A 8 -2.82 40.34 15.78
CA SER A 8 -1.89 39.67 16.68
C SER A 8 -1.72 38.19 16.34
N SER A 9 -0.46 37.76 16.32
CA SER A 9 -0.02 36.37 16.17
C SER A 9 -0.44 35.52 17.37
N LEU A 10 -1.14 34.40 17.10
CA LEU A 10 -1.43 33.37 18.09
C LEU A 10 -0.19 32.47 18.32
N PRO A 11 0.05 31.99 19.55
CA PRO A 11 1.18 31.12 19.86
C PRO A 11 0.92 29.67 19.42
N SER A 12 1.94 29.04 18.85
CA SER A 12 1.97 27.62 18.48
C SER A 12 1.89 26.71 19.72
N PRO A 13 1.28 25.51 19.63
CA PRO A 13 1.20 24.58 20.74
C PRO A 13 2.56 23.92 21.03
N ILE A 14 2.89 23.88 22.32
CA ILE A 14 4.05 23.22 22.90
C ILE A 14 3.84 21.70 22.83
N TYR A 15 4.73 20.99 22.14
CA TYR A 15 4.80 19.53 22.20
C TYR A 15 5.35 19.10 23.57
N SER A 16 4.52 18.39 24.34
CA SER A 16 4.92 17.74 25.59
C SER A 16 5.81 16.53 25.31
N ARG A 17 7.07 16.63 25.71
CA ARG A 17 8.09 15.59 25.69
C ARG A 17 7.81 14.63 26.85
N SER A 18 7.32 13.43 26.58
CA SER A 18 7.18 12.38 27.60
C SER A 18 8.53 11.69 27.82
N SER A 19 9.13 12.01 28.97
CA SER A 19 10.09 11.25 29.78
C SER A 19 10.67 9.94 29.20
N GLU A 20 11.97 9.99 28.92
CA GLU A 20 12.88 8.86 28.84
C GLU A 20 13.11 8.27 30.25
N GLU A 21 13.04 6.95 30.38
CA GLU A 21 13.67 6.22 31.50
C GLU A 21 14.98 5.57 31.02
N PRO A 22 16.06 5.61 31.80
CA PRO A 22 17.36 5.07 31.41
C PRO A 22 17.45 3.57 31.70
N PHE A 23 17.96 2.80 30.74
CA PHE A 23 18.39 1.42 30.99
C PHE A 23 19.84 1.40 31.49
N GLU A 24 20.02 0.93 32.71
CA GLU A 24 21.33 0.61 33.30
C GLU A 24 21.95 -0.61 32.61
N SER A 25 23.25 -0.50 32.36
CA SER A 25 24.15 -1.54 31.90
C SER A 25 24.49 -2.51 33.02
N VAL A 26 24.34 -3.83 32.79
CA VAL A 26 24.97 -4.85 33.63
C VAL A 26 25.63 -5.93 32.76
N ASP A 27 26.86 -6.23 33.15
CA ASP A 27 27.86 -7.08 32.52
C ASP A 27 27.47 -8.56 32.33
N LYS A 28 28.18 -9.19 31.37
CA LYS A 28 28.23 -10.63 31.10
C LYS A 28 28.74 -11.41 32.33
N PRO A 29 28.52 -12.74 32.38
CA PRO A 29 29.61 -13.61 31.93
C PRO A 29 29.20 -14.86 31.12
N SER A 30 30.25 -15.46 30.57
CA SER A 30 30.36 -16.63 29.70
C SER A 30 29.64 -17.91 30.15
N GLY A 31 29.17 -18.69 29.17
CA GLY A 31 28.84 -20.11 29.34
C GLY A 31 28.78 -20.84 28.00
N TYR A 32 29.78 -21.70 27.75
CA TYR A 32 29.85 -22.67 26.65
C TYR A 32 28.77 -23.74 26.82
N THR A 33 27.93 -24.01 25.80
CA THR A 33 27.32 -25.35 25.63
C THR A 33 26.93 -25.64 24.18
N ARG A 34 26.97 -26.93 23.86
CA ARG A 34 27.10 -27.57 22.55
C ARG A 34 25.85 -27.54 21.67
N ARG A 35 26.11 -27.55 20.36
CA ARG A 35 25.22 -28.01 19.28
C ARG A 35 24.53 -29.34 19.62
N ILE A 36 23.21 -29.38 19.48
CA ILE A 36 22.45 -30.57 19.11
C ILE A 36 21.34 -30.13 18.14
N SER A 37 21.43 -30.55 16.88
CA SER A 37 20.35 -30.43 15.91
C SER A 37 19.29 -31.51 16.17
N PRO A 38 17.98 -31.20 16.18
CA PRO A 38 16.96 -32.22 16.04
C PRO A 38 16.61 -32.45 14.56
N ARG A 39 16.62 -33.72 14.17
CA ARG A 39 16.13 -34.26 12.90
C ARG A 39 14.64 -33.93 12.71
N LEU A 40 14.28 -33.61 11.47
CA LEU A 40 12.91 -33.60 10.94
C LEU A 40 12.25 -34.97 11.14
N ALA A 41 11.13 -34.99 11.85
CA ALA A 41 10.18 -36.09 11.84
C ALA A 41 8.93 -35.62 11.09
N SER A 42 8.62 -36.33 10.01
CA SER A 42 7.38 -36.22 9.24
C SER A 42 6.18 -36.63 10.09
N GLY A 43 5.21 -35.74 10.24
CA GLY A 43 3.97 -36.01 10.96
C GLY A 43 2.80 -35.24 10.35
N SER A 44 1.94 -35.97 9.64
CA SER A 44 0.64 -35.52 9.14
C SER A 44 -0.28 -35.13 10.30
N GLY A 45 -0.83 -33.92 10.28
CA GLY A 45 -1.83 -33.49 11.25
C GLY A 45 -2.66 -32.33 10.72
N LYS A 46 -3.96 -32.59 10.47
CA LYS A 46 -4.98 -31.58 10.20
C LYS A 46 -4.99 -30.55 11.34
N SER A 47 -4.94 -29.26 11.01
CA SER A 47 -5.20 -28.20 12.00
C SER A 47 -6.31 -27.27 11.54
N THR A 48 -7.35 -27.27 12.36
CA THR A 48 -8.54 -26.41 12.38
C THR A 48 -8.18 -24.96 12.66
N VAL A 49 -8.86 -24.05 11.95
CA VAL A 49 -8.86 -22.59 12.13
C VAL A 49 -9.25 -22.21 13.56
N VAL A 50 -8.44 -21.40 14.25
CA VAL A 50 -8.87 -20.53 15.36
C VAL A 50 -8.05 -19.23 15.40
N GLY A 51 -8.75 -18.09 15.35
CA GLY A 51 -8.38 -16.85 16.03
C GLY A 51 -7.36 -15.93 15.32
N GLY A 52 -7.85 -14.79 14.81
CA GLY A 52 -7.01 -13.68 14.38
C GLY A 52 -6.25 -13.08 15.56
N VAL A 53 -4.99 -13.49 15.72
CA VAL A 53 -4.05 -12.86 16.65
C VAL A 53 -3.46 -11.64 15.94
N SER A 54 -3.53 -10.47 16.57
CA SER A 54 -2.91 -9.25 16.04
C SER A 54 -1.41 -9.48 15.82
N ALA A 55 -0.88 -9.09 14.65
CA ALA A 55 0.54 -9.19 14.31
C ALA A 55 1.45 -8.58 15.39
N LYS A 56 0.95 -7.57 16.13
CA LYS A 56 1.63 -6.97 17.29
C LYS A 56 1.82 -7.93 18.45
N ALA A 57 0.85 -8.79 18.75
CA ALA A 57 0.93 -9.78 19.82
C ALA A 57 1.85 -10.96 19.46
N LEU A 58 1.88 -11.34 18.18
CA LEU A 58 2.79 -12.37 17.66
C LEU A 58 4.25 -11.88 17.65
N TYR A 59 4.49 -10.64 17.23
CA TYR A 59 5.80 -10.01 17.30
C TYR A 59 6.31 -9.90 18.75
N GLN A 60 5.45 -9.47 19.68
CA GLN A 60 5.81 -9.44 21.10
C GLN A 60 6.10 -10.85 21.66
N GLY A 61 5.40 -11.87 21.19
CA GLY A 61 5.67 -13.28 21.53
C GLY A 61 7.01 -13.77 20.99
N ALA A 62 7.32 -13.51 19.72
CA ALA A 62 8.56 -13.94 19.07
C ALA A 62 9.80 -13.22 19.63
N VAL A 63 9.69 -11.92 19.96
CA VAL A 63 10.75 -11.16 20.64
C VAL A 63 10.98 -11.71 22.06
N ARG A 64 9.91 -12.04 22.80
CA ARG A 64 10.03 -12.67 24.13
C ARG A 64 10.63 -14.07 24.08
N ALA A 65 10.45 -14.79 22.97
CA ALA A 65 11.01 -16.11 22.75
C ALA A 65 12.48 -16.11 22.31
N GLY A 66 13.10 -14.93 22.12
CA GLY A 66 14.51 -14.83 21.70
C GLY A 66 14.78 -15.37 20.29
N MET A 67 13.76 -15.41 19.43
CA MET A 67 13.90 -15.85 18.05
C MET A 67 14.79 -14.87 17.28
N ASP A 68 15.75 -15.39 16.52
CA ASP A 68 16.53 -14.56 15.60
C ASP A 68 15.65 -14.04 14.45
N PHE A 69 16.13 -12.98 13.78
CA PHE A 69 15.36 -12.28 12.77
C PHE A 69 14.99 -13.19 11.58
N SER A 70 15.87 -14.13 11.19
CA SER A 70 15.59 -15.11 10.14
C SER A 70 14.42 -16.01 10.51
N SER A 71 14.42 -16.52 11.74
CA SER A 71 13.36 -17.38 12.29
C SER A 71 12.03 -16.65 12.44
N MET A 72 12.07 -15.34 12.73
CA MET A 72 10.88 -14.50 12.86
C MET A 72 10.26 -14.20 11.50
N VAL A 73 11.11 -13.97 10.47
CA VAL A 73 10.68 -13.85 9.08
C VAL A 73 10.04 -15.16 8.63
N ASP A 74 10.68 -16.31 8.84
CA ASP A 74 10.12 -17.63 8.47
C ASP A 74 8.77 -17.92 9.15
N CYS A 75 8.64 -17.59 10.44
CA CYS A 75 7.39 -17.76 11.19
C CYS A 75 6.27 -16.82 10.72
N LEU A 76 6.62 -15.59 10.32
CA LEU A 76 5.68 -14.68 9.66
C LEU A 76 5.30 -15.21 8.26
N PHE A 77 6.23 -15.78 7.50
CA PHE A 77 5.95 -16.42 6.20
C PHE A 77 4.99 -17.60 6.33
N ASP A 78 5.07 -18.41 7.39
CA ASP A 78 4.16 -19.54 7.63
C ASP A 78 2.72 -19.11 7.98
N LEU A 79 2.55 -18.02 8.74
CA LEU A 79 1.23 -17.44 9.07
C LEU A 79 0.57 -16.74 7.87
N TYR A 80 1.38 -16.39 6.88
CA TYR A 80 1.02 -15.60 5.73
C TYR A 80 1.35 -16.38 4.46
N SER A 81 0.79 -17.57 4.29
CA SER A 81 1.01 -18.40 3.10
C SER A 81 0.83 -17.59 1.81
N ILE A 82 1.94 -17.35 1.10
CA ILE A 82 1.93 -16.71 -0.21
C ILE A 82 1.77 -17.83 -1.24
N PRO A 83 0.72 -17.83 -2.09
CA PRO A 83 0.62 -18.84 -3.14
C PRO A 83 1.76 -18.62 -4.13
N ALA A 84 2.82 -19.40 -3.99
CA ALA A 84 3.98 -19.30 -4.85
C ALA A 84 3.66 -19.92 -6.22
N ARG A 85 4.01 -19.22 -7.31
CA ARG A 85 4.10 -19.83 -8.65
C ARG A 85 5.15 -20.95 -8.73
N SER A 86 5.93 -21.19 -7.67
CA SER A 86 7.12 -22.04 -7.66
C SER A 86 6.91 -23.51 -7.29
N THR A 87 5.68 -24.02 -7.18
CA THR A 87 5.42 -25.45 -6.96
C THR A 87 4.80 -26.13 -8.18
N GLY A 88 5.47 -26.02 -9.33
CA GLY A 88 5.08 -26.78 -10.52
C GLY A 88 5.74 -26.28 -11.79
N LEU A 89 6.58 -27.13 -12.37
CA LEU A 89 7.16 -27.12 -13.72
C LEU A 89 6.35 -26.35 -14.80
N SER A 90 6.44 -25.02 -14.85
CA SER A 90 6.38 -24.20 -16.08
C SER A 90 6.75 -22.75 -15.80
N HIS A 91 7.99 -22.34 -16.08
CA HIS A 91 8.36 -20.92 -16.23
C HIS A 91 7.83 -20.31 -17.55
N GLY A 92 6.99 -21.03 -18.29
CA GLY A 92 6.35 -20.53 -19.51
C GLY A 92 5.39 -19.39 -19.16
N GLY A 93 5.72 -18.18 -19.61
CA GLY A 93 4.88 -16.99 -19.43
C GLY A 93 5.36 -15.99 -18.39
N MET A 94 6.54 -16.18 -17.77
CA MET A 94 7.17 -15.16 -16.93
C MET A 94 8.05 -14.23 -17.76
N ASP A 95 7.80 -12.93 -17.68
CA ASP A 95 8.69 -11.91 -18.20
C ASP A 95 9.89 -11.71 -17.25
N THR A 96 11.02 -12.29 -17.64
CA THR A 96 12.31 -12.15 -16.94
C THR A 96 13.25 -11.13 -17.60
N ASN A 97 12.69 -10.14 -18.31
CA ASN A 97 13.48 -9.01 -18.82
C ASN A 97 14.16 -8.26 -17.68
N PRO A 98 15.21 -7.47 -17.96
CA PRO A 98 15.90 -6.70 -16.95
C PRO A 98 14.97 -5.81 -16.13
N ILE A 99 15.18 -5.76 -14.82
CA ILE A 99 14.37 -5.00 -13.87
C ILE A 99 15.24 -4.25 -12.87
N ILE A 100 14.86 -3.01 -12.60
CA ILE A 100 15.42 -2.18 -11.53
C ILE A 100 14.34 -2.03 -10.46
N MET A 101 14.68 -2.35 -9.21
CA MET A 101 13.88 -2.01 -8.04
C MET A 101 14.63 -1.00 -7.19
N LEU A 102 14.08 0.20 -7.07
CA LEU A 102 14.54 1.23 -6.15
C LEU A 102 13.57 1.30 -4.96
N SER A 103 14.03 0.90 -3.78
CA SER A 103 13.28 0.95 -2.53
C SER A 103 13.76 2.11 -1.68
N VAL A 104 12.90 3.10 -1.46
CA VAL A 104 13.21 4.27 -0.62
C VAL A 104 12.23 4.27 0.54
N TYR A 105 12.74 4.18 1.77
CA TYR A 105 11.87 4.04 2.93
C TYR A 105 12.37 4.82 4.15
N CYS A 106 11.42 5.38 4.89
CA CYS A 106 11.72 6.10 6.13
C CYS A 106 12.15 5.11 7.22
N ASN A 107 13.33 5.35 7.79
CA ASN A 107 14.02 4.46 8.73
C ASN A 107 13.53 4.63 10.18
N GLU A 108 12.21 4.65 10.38
CA GLU A 108 11.59 4.81 11.70
C GLU A 108 11.23 3.47 12.36
N THR A 109 10.92 2.45 11.56
CA THR A 109 10.43 1.17 12.09
C THR A 109 11.05 -0.03 11.39
N LYS A 110 11.24 -1.12 12.14
CA LYS A 110 11.64 -2.44 11.58
C LYS A 110 10.60 -3.00 10.60
N HIS A 111 9.34 -2.57 10.69
CA HIS A 111 8.30 -2.96 9.76
C HIS A 111 8.52 -2.39 8.35
N SER A 112 9.14 -1.21 8.24
CA SER A 112 9.53 -0.63 6.95
C SER A 112 10.59 -1.47 6.25
N GLU A 113 11.63 -1.85 6.97
CA GLU A 113 12.68 -2.72 6.46
C GLU A 113 12.13 -4.10 6.08
N ALA A 114 11.32 -4.72 6.95
CA ALA A 114 10.71 -6.02 6.65
C ALA A 114 9.82 -6.01 5.40
N ALA A 115 9.06 -4.92 5.17
CA ALA A 115 8.26 -4.75 3.96
C ALA A 115 9.13 -4.73 2.69
N VAL A 116 10.26 -4.03 2.72
CA VAL A 116 11.24 -4.02 1.62
C VAL A 116 11.84 -5.41 1.42
N CYS A 117 12.27 -6.08 2.49
CA CYS A 117 12.84 -7.43 2.41
C CYS A 117 11.88 -8.44 1.76
N VAL A 118 10.56 -8.34 2.02
CA VAL A 118 9.56 -9.22 1.39
C VAL A 118 9.51 -9.00 -0.13
N LEU A 119 9.56 -7.75 -0.59
CA LEU A 119 9.51 -7.44 -2.02
C LEU A 119 10.84 -7.75 -2.74
N GLU A 120 11.98 -7.51 -2.10
CA GLU A 120 13.29 -7.89 -2.64
C GLU A 120 13.47 -9.40 -2.68
N GLY A 121 13.07 -10.12 -1.62
CA GLY A 121 13.11 -11.57 -1.56
C GLY A 121 12.21 -12.23 -2.62
N LEU A 122 11.09 -11.61 -2.98
CA LEU A 122 10.30 -12.02 -4.14
C LEU A 122 11.13 -11.97 -5.42
N LEU A 123 11.75 -10.83 -5.73
CA LEU A 123 12.55 -10.68 -6.94
C LEU A 123 13.74 -11.64 -6.96
N ASP A 124 14.40 -11.86 -5.83
CA ASP A 124 15.48 -12.85 -5.72
C ASP A 124 15.02 -14.26 -6.07
N GLY A 125 13.83 -14.64 -5.58
CA GLY A 125 13.21 -15.91 -5.93
C GLY A 125 12.91 -16.04 -7.42
N LEU A 126 12.37 -14.98 -8.04
CA LEU A 126 11.94 -14.98 -9.44
C LEU A 126 13.12 -14.88 -10.43
N PHE A 127 14.22 -14.22 -10.04
CA PHE A 127 15.40 -13.99 -10.87
C PHE A 127 16.59 -14.87 -10.53
N ARG A 128 16.40 -15.91 -9.70
CA ARG A 128 17.46 -16.85 -9.33
C ARG A 128 18.18 -17.40 -10.57
N GLY A 129 19.48 -17.17 -10.67
CA GLY A 129 20.31 -17.60 -11.81
C GLY A 129 20.31 -16.64 -13.01
N LYS A 130 19.64 -15.49 -12.89
CA LYS A 130 19.64 -14.36 -13.83
C LYS A 130 19.94 -13.06 -13.07
N ASP A 131 20.86 -13.11 -12.11
CA ASP A 131 21.16 -11.98 -11.22
C ASP A 131 21.57 -10.72 -11.99
N GLN A 132 22.20 -10.89 -13.17
CA GLN A 132 22.54 -9.81 -14.09
C GLN A 132 21.33 -9.06 -14.70
N HIS A 133 20.11 -9.59 -14.58
CA HIS A 133 18.85 -8.96 -15.01
C HIS A 133 18.12 -8.27 -13.84
N LEU A 134 18.67 -8.28 -12.62
CA LEU A 134 18.05 -7.67 -11.46
C LEU A 134 19.00 -6.68 -10.79
N LEU A 135 18.67 -5.40 -10.86
CA LEU A 135 19.33 -4.35 -10.08
C LEU A 135 18.42 -3.94 -8.91
N ARG A 136 18.90 -4.13 -7.69
CA ARG A 136 18.21 -3.73 -6.45
C ARG A 136 18.97 -2.62 -5.76
N LEU A 137 18.27 -1.56 -5.40
CA LEU A 137 18.83 -0.39 -4.75
C LEU A 137 17.91 -0.04 -3.58
N SER A 138 18.46 -0.05 -2.38
CA SER A 138 17.71 0.25 -1.16
C SER A 138 18.31 1.46 -0.45
N LEU A 139 17.46 2.46 -0.16
CA LEU A 139 17.79 3.67 0.58
C LEU A 139 16.87 3.80 1.80
N PRO A 140 17.28 3.27 2.96
CA PRO A 140 16.76 3.77 4.22
C PRO A 140 17.12 5.26 4.37
N PHE A 141 16.18 6.10 4.75
CA PHE A 141 16.45 7.52 5.01
C PHE A 141 15.85 7.97 6.34
N THR A 142 16.53 8.92 6.98
CA THR A 142 15.95 9.73 8.06
C THR A 142 15.61 11.12 7.54
N ASP A 143 16.46 11.70 6.69
CA ASP A 143 16.23 12.98 5.99
C ASP A 143 16.80 12.91 4.57
N LEU A 144 15.94 13.04 3.55
CA LEU A 144 16.36 12.99 2.14
C LEU A 144 17.21 14.19 1.69
N ALA A 145 17.28 15.27 2.48
CA ALA A 145 18.20 16.38 2.24
C ALA A 145 19.62 16.12 2.77
N GLU A 146 19.84 15.08 3.57
CA GLU A 146 21.17 14.83 4.11
C GLU A 146 22.19 14.51 3.01
N LYS A 147 23.44 14.96 3.24
CA LYS A 147 24.52 14.84 2.25
C LYS A 147 24.85 13.39 1.94
N GLN A 148 24.68 12.49 2.91
CA GLN A 148 24.98 11.07 2.75
C GLN A 148 23.99 10.42 1.78
N GLU A 149 22.69 10.59 2.01
CA GLU A 149 21.59 10.13 1.17
C GLU A 149 21.72 10.71 -0.22
N THR A 150 22.06 12.00 -0.32
CA THR A 150 22.34 12.67 -1.59
C THR A 150 23.47 11.98 -2.37
N LYS A 151 24.57 11.63 -1.70
CA LYS A 151 25.72 10.98 -2.31
C LYS A 151 25.38 9.54 -2.74
N GLN A 152 24.60 8.84 -1.92
CA GLN A 152 24.13 7.50 -2.22
C GLN A 152 23.19 7.50 -3.42
N LEU A 153 22.23 8.43 -3.49
CA LEU A 153 21.35 8.62 -4.64
C LEU A 153 22.15 8.85 -5.92
N ARG A 154 23.15 9.74 -5.91
CA ARG A 154 24.03 9.93 -7.09
C ARG A 154 24.69 8.63 -7.55
N THR A 155 25.13 7.80 -6.61
CA THR A 155 25.72 6.48 -6.93
C THR A 155 24.66 5.56 -7.55
N PHE A 156 23.46 5.55 -6.99
CA PHE A 156 22.33 4.79 -7.51
C PHE A 156 21.95 5.22 -8.92
N HIS A 157 21.97 6.52 -9.23
CA HIS A 157 21.75 7.03 -10.59
C HIS A 157 22.76 6.47 -11.58
N THR A 158 24.06 6.54 -11.27
CA THR A 158 25.09 5.99 -12.16
C THR A 158 24.87 4.49 -12.40
N LEU A 159 24.55 3.73 -11.36
CA LEU A 159 24.26 2.29 -11.49
C LEU A 159 23.01 2.02 -12.33
N MET A 160 21.94 2.79 -12.15
CA MET A 160 20.72 2.66 -12.95
C MET A 160 20.98 3.00 -14.42
N GLU A 161 21.70 4.09 -14.70
CA GLU A 161 22.04 4.51 -16.07
C GLU A 161 22.91 3.46 -16.78
N ASP A 162 23.93 2.95 -16.10
CA ASP A 162 24.80 1.90 -16.66
C ASP A 162 24.02 0.61 -16.91
N PHE A 163 23.11 0.24 -15.99
CA PHE A 163 22.24 -0.92 -16.17
C PHE A 163 21.27 -0.75 -17.34
N ILE A 164 20.60 0.40 -17.45
CA ILE A 164 19.70 0.72 -18.57
C ILE A 164 20.47 0.74 -19.89
N ARG A 165 21.72 1.21 -19.92
CA ARG A 165 22.54 1.22 -21.14
C ARG A 165 22.99 -0.18 -21.55
N ALA A 166 23.31 -1.04 -20.59
CA ALA A 166 23.75 -2.41 -20.84
C ALA A 166 22.61 -3.35 -21.24
N GLN A 167 21.36 -2.99 -20.94
CA GLN A 167 20.20 -3.86 -21.04
C GLN A 167 19.14 -3.29 -21.97
N THR A 168 18.45 -4.14 -22.73
CA THR A 168 17.28 -3.73 -23.52
C THR A 168 15.98 -4.06 -22.78
N ASN A 169 14.92 -3.26 -23.01
CA ASN A 169 13.58 -3.48 -22.44
C ASN A 169 13.55 -3.52 -20.91
N CYS A 170 14.33 -2.65 -20.26
CA CYS A 170 14.35 -2.55 -18.80
C CYS A 170 12.97 -2.17 -18.24
N ARG A 171 12.66 -2.69 -17.06
CA ARG A 171 11.47 -2.34 -16.27
C ARG A 171 11.90 -1.67 -14.98
N PHE A 172 11.09 -0.78 -14.45
CA PHE A 172 11.44 0.00 -13.26
C PHE A 172 10.32 -0.05 -12.22
N ILE A 173 10.69 -0.34 -10.97
CA ILE A 173 9.81 -0.26 -9.81
C ILE A 173 10.43 0.72 -8.83
N LEU A 174 9.71 1.79 -8.53
CA LEU A 174 10.00 2.63 -7.37
C LEU A 174 9.04 2.28 -6.25
N PHE A 175 9.58 1.73 -5.15
CA PHE A 175 8.85 1.57 -3.91
C PHE A 175 9.20 2.72 -2.98
N LEU A 176 8.23 3.57 -2.67
CA LEU A 176 8.40 4.70 -1.75
C LEU A 176 7.53 4.49 -0.51
N GLN A 177 8.18 4.34 0.64
CA GLN A 177 7.51 4.20 1.92
C GLN A 177 7.85 5.37 2.84
N THR A 178 6.87 6.21 3.14
CA THR A 178 7.05 7.38 4.01
C THR A 178 5.73 7.77 4.66
N HIS A 179 5.78 8.62 5.68
CA HIS A 179 4.58 9.17 6.30
C HIS A 179 3.98 10.28 5.43
N ALA A 180 2.68 10.52 5.61
CA ALA A 180 2.00 11.64 5.00
C ALA A 180 1.34 12.49 6.08
N ASP A 181 1.45 13.80 5.95
CA ASP A 181 0.74 14.75 6.80
C ASP A 181 -0.78 14.57 6.58
N PRO A 182 -1.57 14.40 7.65
CA PRO A 182 -3.01 14.17 7.50
C PRO A 182 -3.78 15.42 7.06
N VAL A 183 -3.20 16.62 7.19
CA VAL A 183 -3.84 17.92 6.95
C VAL A 183 -3.48 18.49 5.58
N SER A 184 -2.21 18.47 5.16
CA SER A 184 -1.78 18.93 3.83
C SER A 184 -1.62 17.80 2.82
N GLY A 185 -1.57 16.55 3.28
CA GLY A 185 -1.30 15.40 2.44
C GLY A 185 0.14 15.33 1.95
N ASP A 186 1.02 16.26 2.33
CA ASP A 186 2.44 16.25 1.96
C ASP A 186 3.17 15.06 2.59
N LEU A 187 4.26 14.64 1.96
CA LEU A 187 5.02 13.47 2.37
C LEU A 187 6.20 13.87 3.26
N LEU A 188 6.46 13.05 4.28
CA LEU A 188 7.61 13.22 5.15
C LEU A 188 8.90 13.09 4.33
N TYR A 189 9.72 14.13 4.42
CA TYR A 189 10.98 14.28 3.72
C TYR A 189 12.17 14.20 4.68
N GLY A 190 11.97 14.60 5.93
CA GLY A 190 12.93 14.52 7.02
C GLY A 190 12.31 14.97 8.34
N PRO A 191 13.08 15.06 9.44
CA PRO A 191 12.54 15.45 10.74
C PRO A 191 11.84 16.81 10.68
N ASN A 192 10.53 16.83 10.94
CA ASN A 192 9.66 18.01 10.85
C ASN A 192 9.62 18.68 9.46
N LYS A 193 9.97 17.96 8.41
CA LYS A 193 9.97 18.46 7.03
C LYS A 193 9.03 17.60 6.19
N VAL A 194 8.01 18.22 5.61
CA VAL A 194 7.12 17.59 4.65
C VAL A 194 7.23 18.30 3.31
N THR A 195 6.99 17.59 2.21
CA THR A 195 7.03 18.15 0.87
C THR A 195 6.14 17.38 -0.10
N ALA A 196 5.89 17.95 -1.27
CA ALA A 196 5.09 17.30 -2.30
C ALA A 196 5.81 16.07 -2.87
N LEU A 197 5.03 15.09 -3.34
CA LEU A 197 5.59 13.89 -3.99
C LEU A 197 6.47 14.26 -5.19
N GLU A 198 6.09 15.28 -5.96
CA GLU A 198 6.86 15.74 -7.13
C GLU A 198 8.30 16.12 -6.76
N THR A 199 8.49 16.86 -5.66
CA THR A 199 9.83 17.24 -5.18
C THR A 199 10.64 16.04 -4.71
N ILE A 200 10.00 15.05 -4.07
CA ILE A 200 10.67 13.77 -3.73
C ILE A 200 11.09 13.04 -5.00
N LEU A 201 10.21 12.94 -6.00
CA LEU A 201 10.51 12.21 -7.24
C LEU A 201 11.62 12.90 -8.05
N GLU A 202 11.63 14.23 -8.14
CA GLU A 202 12.75 14.99 -8.74
C GLU A 202 14.07 14.65 -8.08
N ARG A 203 14.05 14.54 -6.75
CA ARG A 203 15.23 14.19 -5.96
C ARG A 203 15.68 12.74 -6.17
N LEU A 204 14.74 11.80 -6.24
CA LEU A 204 15.01 10.37 -6.34
C LEU A 204 15.35 9.90 -7.74
N LEU A 205 14.90 10.62 -8.78
CA LEU A 205 15.02 10.17 -10.17
C LEU A 205 16.05 10.98 -10.96
N PHE A 206 16.35 12.24 -10.60
CA PHE A 206 17.27 13.20 -11.27
C PHE A 206 16.98 13.48 -12.77
N SER A 207 16.55 12.48 -13.54
CA SER A 207 16.00 12.51 -14.88
C SER A 207 14.75 11.62 -14.92
N THR A 208 13.91 11.79 -15.95
CA THR A 208 12.76 10.92 -16.16
C THR A 208 13.21 9.48 -16.41
N THR A 209 12.37 8.49 -16.10
CA THR A 209 12.62 7.04 -16.30
C THR A 209 12.70 6.61 -17.78
N THR A 210 13.16 7.53 -18.63
CA THR A 210 13.46 7.38 -20.06
C THR A 210 14.30 6.13 -20.30
N GLY A 211 13.78 5.23 -21.13
CA GLY A 211 14.41 3.95 -21.46
C GLY A 211 13.77 2.72 -20.82
N CYS A 212 12.95 2.88 -19.77
CA CYS A 212 12.19 1.77 -19.21
C CYS A 212 10.84 1.58 -19.92
N THR A 213 10.48 0.34 -20.24
CA THR A 213 9.25 -0.03 -20.97
C THR A 213 8.02 -0.06 -20.07
N ASN A 214 8.22 -0.42 -18.80
CA ASN A 214 7.18 -0.48 -17.78
C ASN A 214 7.73 0.07 -16.46
N SER A 215 7.29 1.27 -16.09
CA SER A 215 7.70 1.95 -14.86
C SER A 215 6.51 2.04 -13.89
N ILE A 216 6.66 1.56 -12.66
CA ILE A 216 5.59 1.54 -11.65
C ILE A 216 6.08 2.21 -10.36
N LEU A 217 5.21 3.06 -9.79
CA LEU A 217 5.41 3.65 -8.47
C LEU A 217 4.47 2.99 -7.46
N LEU A 218 5.03 2.47 -6.39
CA LEU A 218 4.33 1.83 -5.27
C LEU A 218 4.47 2.74 -4.04
N LEU A 219 3.42 3.47 -3.69
CA LEU A 219 3.36 4.41 -2.58
C LEU A 219 2.79 3.73 -1.34
N ASN A 220 3.66 3.45 -0.38
CA ASN A 220 3.25 3.00 0.94
C ASN A 220 3.26 4.17 1.93
N THR A 221 2.18 4.95 1.91
CA THR A 221 2.04 6.13 2.77
C THR A 221 0.73 6.07 3.55
N CYS A 222 0.67 6.83 4.64
CA CYS A 222 -0.61 7.11 5.30
C CYS A 222 -1.59 7.72 4.27
N GLY A 223 -2.87 7.43 4.43
CA GLY A 223 -3.91 7.80 3.45
C GLY A 223 -4.21 9.29 3.34
N GLY A 224 -3.56 10.14 4.14
CA GLY A 224 -3.62 11.60 4.00
C GLY A 224 -3.25 12.04 2.59
N TYR A 225 -2.15 11.51 2.05
CA TYR A 225 -1.69 11.82 0.69
C TYR A 225 -2.75 11.48 -0.36
N MET A 226 -3.24 10.25 -0.41
CA MET A 226 -4.21 9.82 -1.44
C MET A 226 -5.55 10.55 -1.34
N LYS A 227 -5.96 10.98 -0.15
CA LYS A 227 -7.21 11.72 0.01
C LYS A 227 -7.14 13.11 -0.61
N GLN A 228 -5.98 13.75 -0.55
CA GLN A 228 -5.81 15.15 -0.94
C GLN A 228 -5.19 15.31 -2.33
N ASN A 229 -4.35 14.36 -2.75
CA ASN A 229 -3.50 14.49 -3.93
C ASN A 229 -3.79 13.46 -5.03
N ARG A 230 -4.83 12.61 -4.90
CA ARG A 230 -5.17 11.61 -5.94
C ARG A 230 -5.38 12.21 -7.33
N ASP A 231 -5.86 13.44 -7.40
CA ASP A 231 -6.18 14.14 -8.65
C ASP A 231 -4.90 14.59 -9.38
N GLN A 232 -3.77 14.64 -8.68
CA GLN A 232 -2.46 14.97 -9.26
C GLN A 232 -1.74 13.73 -9.83
N LEU A 233 -2.18 12.51 -9.50
CA LEU A 233 -1.50 11.28 -9.91
C LEU A 233 -1.33 11.13 -11.42
N PRO A 234 -2.32 11.46 -12.28
CA PRO A 234 -2.12 11.40 -13.73
C PRO A 234 -1.01 12.33 -14.22
N ARG A 235 -0.92 13.54 -13.67
CA ARG A 235 0.15 14.50 -13.99
C ARG A 235 1.51 13.99 -13.54
N ILE A 236 1.60 13.47 -12.32
CA ILE A 236 2.83 12.88 -11.77
C ILE A 236 3.27 11.68 -12.62
N ALA A 237 2.34 10.80 -12.97
CA ALA A 237 2.61 9.64 -13.81
C ALA A 237 3.20 10.04 -15.16
N LEU A 238 2.60 11.05 -15.81
CA LEU A 238 3.12 11.61 -17.06
C LEU A 238 4.51 12.24 -16.90
N ASN A 239 4.68 13.12 -15.91
CA ASN A 239 5.91 13.88 -15.71
C ASN A 239 7.13 13.00 -15.42
N PHE A 240 6.94 11.91 -14.67
CA PHE A 240 8.05 11.01 -14.28
C PHE A 240 8.09 9.70 -15.09
N GLY A 241 7.17 9.52 -16.04
CA GLY A 241 7.12 8.36 -16.95
C GLY A 241 6.57 7.08 -16.32
N PHE A 242 5.79 7.16 -15.25
CA PHE A 242 5.16 5.99 -14.65
C PHE A 242 3.94 5.54 -15.45
N LYS A 243 3.90 4.26 -15.81
CA LYS A 243 2.71 3.60 -16.40
C LYS A 243 1.62 3.42 -15.35
N ALA A 244 2.02 3.21 -14.10
CA ALA A 244 1.08 3.12 -13.00
C ALA A 244 1.64 3.62 -11.67
N ILE A 245 0.73 4.15 -10.83
CA ILE A 245 0.99 4.58 -9.46
C ILE A 245 -0.05 3.94 -8.56
N PHE A 246 0.37 3.27 -7.48
CA PHE A 246 -0.51 2.65 -6.49
C PHE A 246 -0.31 3.26 -5.12
N GLY A 247 -1.37 3.45 -4.35
CA GLY A 247 -1.29 3.76 -2.93
C GLY A 247 -2.61 3.58 -2.20
N LEU A 248 -2.67 4.05 -0.96
CA LEU A 248 -3.65 3.63 0.03
C LEU A 248 -4.42 4.81 0.64
N THR A 249 -5.63 4.58 1.13
CA THR A 249 -6.45 5.63 1.78
C THR A 249 -6.64 5.46 3.28
N GLY A 250 -6.22 4.32 3.86
CA GLY A 250 -6.30 4.05 5.29
C GLY A 250 -5.48 5.07 6.10
N GLN A 251 -5.97 5.48 7.27
CA GLN A 251 -5.28 6.46 8.12
C GLN A 251 -3.93 5.95 8.63
N SER A 252 -3.88 4.66 8.95
CA SER A 252 -2.68 3.90 9.27
C SER A 252 -2.84 2.56 8.61
N VAL A 253 -1.82 2.12 7.88
CA VAL A 253 -1.84 0.82 7.21
C VAL A 253 -0.55 0.10 7.58
N ASP A 254 -0.68 -1.19 7.93
CA ASP A 254 0.48 -2.04 8.19
C ASP A 254 1.30 -2.19 6.89
N PRO A 255 2.56 -1.72 6.86
CA PRO A 255 3.40 -1.81 5.68
C PRO A 255 3.58 -3.23 5.16
N LEU A 256 3.63 -4.21 6.06
CA LEU A 256 3.85 -5.61 5.71
C LEU A 256 2.61 -6.20 5.03
N LEU A 257 1.42 -5.89 5.57
CA LEU A 257 0.14 -6.31 5.00
C LEU A 257 -0.01 -5.82 3.55
N VAL A 258 0.26 -4.54 3.31
CA VAL A 258 0.12 -3.95 1.97
C VAL A 258 1.16 -4.51 1.03
N SER A 259 2.41 -4.62 1.49
CA SER A 259 3.49 -5.13 0.67
C SER A 259 3.19 -6.55 0.21
N LYS A 260 2.65 -7.39 1.10
CA LYS A 260 2.26 -8.76 0.76
C LYS A 260 1.01 -8.86 -0.12
N ILE A 261 -0.06 -8.12 0.17
CA ILE A 261 -1.35 -8.31 -0.52
C ILE A 261 -1.43 -7.50 -1.82
N VAL A 262 -0.81 -6.32 -1.86
CA VAL A 262 -0.94 -5.39 -2.99
C VAL A 262 0.33 -5.38 -3.82
N PHE A 263 1.46 -4.98 -3.23
CA PHE A 263 2.68 -4.71 -3.99
C PHE A 263 3.32 -5.99 -4.52
N TYR A 264 3.38 -7.06 -3.72
CA TYR A 264 3.83 -8.38 -4.15
C TYR A 264 3.02 -8.86 -5.35
N ASN A 265 1.70 -8.76 -5.31
CA ASN A 265 0.83 -9.16 -6.42
C ASN A 265 1.05 -8.32 -7.68
N ILE A 266 1.33 -7.01 -7.54
CA ILE A 266 1.70 -6.16 -8.68
C ILE A 266 3.02 -6.63 -9.30
N ILE A 267 4.02 -6.92 -8.49
CA ILE A 267 5.33 -7.38 -8.97
C ILE A 267 5.21 -8.77 -9.61
N ASP A 268 4.67 -9.75 -8.88
CA ASP A 268 4.58 -11.14 -9.35
C ASP A 268 3.64 -11.30 -10.54
N LEU A 269 2.43 -10.74 -10.46
CA LEU A 269 1.39 -11.03 -11.45
C LEU A 269 1.40 -10.09 -12.64
N HIS A 270 1.69 -8.80 -12.44
CA HIS A 270 1.73 -7.84 -13.54
C HIS A 270 3.13 -7.68 -14.12
N VAL A 271 4.10 -7.28 -13.29
CA VAL A 271 5.44 -6.97 -13.81
C VAL A 271 6.08 -8.23 -14.39
N VAL A 272 6.13 -9.31 -13.61
CA VAL A 272 6.72 -10.59 -14.05
C VAL A 272 5.70 -11.47 -14.74
N GLY A 273 4.47 -11.52 -14.27
CA GLY A 273 3.44 -12.43 -14.79
C GLY A 273 2.69 -11.96 -16.03
N GLY A 274 2.85 -10.69 -16.45
CA GLY A 274 2.19 -10.12 -17.63
C GLY A 274 0.67 -9.97 -17.53
N GLU A 275 0.06 -10.18 -16.35
CA GLU A 275 -1.37 -9.93 -16.16
C GLU A 275 -1.67 -8.42 -16.25
N SER A 276 -2.86 -8.05 -16.74
CA SER A 276 -3.25 -6.63 -16.75
C SER A 276 -3.42 -6.08 -15.33
N LEU A 277 -3.03 -4.83 -15.10
CA LEU A 277 -3.14 -4.19 -13.78
C LEU A 277 -4.57 -4.19 -13.22
N LYS A 278 -5.59 -4.06 -14.08
CA LYS A 278 -6.99 -4.18 -13.68
C LYS A 278 -7.30 -5.57 -13.10
N LYS A 279 -6.78 -6.64 -13.71
CA LYS A 279 -6.96 -8.01 -13.20
C LYS A 279 -6.19 -8.24 -11.90
N VAL A 280 -4.98 -7.70 -11.79
CA VAL A 280 -4.20 -7.76 -10.55
C VAL A 280 -4.91 -7.05 -9.40
N LEU A 281 -5.46 -5.85 -9.64
CA LEU A 281 -6.26 -5.13 -8.63
C LEU A 281 -7.43 -5.97 -8.09
N LYS A 282 -8.11 -6.74 -8.95
CA LYS A 282 -9.17 -7.68 -8.51
C LYS A 282 -8.63 -8.74 -7.55
N ARG A 283 -7.46 -9.31 -7.84
CA ARG A 283 -6.84 -10.34 -7.00
C ARG A 283 -6.39 -9.80 -5.64
N CYS A 284 -6.04 -8.51 -5.57
CA CYS A 284 -5.69 -7.83 -4.32
C CYS A 284 -6.91 -7.57 -3.41
N ALA A 285 -8.13 -7.77 -3.89
CA ALA A 285 -9.36 -7.41 -3.19
C ALA A 285 -9.76 -8.38 -2.06
N THR A 286 -8.86 -8.61 -1.12
CA THR A 286 -9.07 -9.51 0.02
C THR A 286 -9.78 -8.80 1.17
N ALA A 287 -10.48 -9.58 2.02
CA ALA A 287 -11.11 -9.04 3.22
C ALA A 287 -10.09 -8.39 4.16
N GLU A 288 -8.92 -9.03 4.31
CA GLU A 288 -7.84 -8.55 5.17
C GLU A 288 -7.37 -7.14 4.78
N LEU A 289 -7.22 -6.86 3.49
CA LEU A 289 -6.87 -5.52 3.02
C LEU A 289 -8.04 -4.54 3.14
N LEU A 290 -9.20 -4.92 2.59
CA LEU A 290 -10.32 -4.01 2.37
C LEU A 290 -11.12 -3.66 3.63
N LEU A 291 -10.89 -4.38 4.74
CA LEU A 291 -11.37 -3.99 6.06
C LEU A 291 -10.61 -2.80 6.66
N HIS A 292 -9.35 -2.59 6.25
CA HIS A 292 -8.47 -1.59 6.86
C HIS A 292 -8.17 -0.40 5.95
N THR A 293 -8.18 -0.60 4.63
CA THR A 293 -7.84 0.43 3.66
C THR A 293 -8.57 0.24 2.34
N SER A 294 -8.47 1.22 1.47
CA SER A 294 -8.79 1.09 0.04
C SER A 294 -7.55 1.37 -0.78
N VAL A 295 -7.51 0.89 -2.02
CA VAL A 295 -6.40 1.16 -2.94
C VAL A 295 -6.84 2.21 -3.95
N ILE A 296 -5.99 3.20 -4.19
CA ILE A 296 -6.08 4.12 -5.32
C ILE A 296 -4.99 3.75 -6.30
N ALA A 297 -5.34 3.63 -7.57
CA ALA A 297 -4.43 3.28 -8.64
C ALA A 297 -4.59 4.26 -9.80
N CYS A 298 -3.52 4.93 -10.21
CA CYS A 298 -3.46 5.59 -11.50
C CYS A 298 -2.86 4.59 -12.49
N ILE A 299 -3.57 4.23 -13.54
CA ILE A 299 -3.14 3.26 -14.57
C ILE A 299 -3.32 3.94 -15.92
N GLU A 300 -2.23 4.16 -16.64
CA GLU A 300 -2.24 4.77 -17.98
C GLU A 300 -2.99 6.13 -18.02
N GLY A 301 -2.88 6.91 -16.94
CA GLY A 301 -3.52 8.21 -16.78
C GLY A 301 -4.95 8.17 -16.22
N GLU A 302 -5.57 7.00 -16.10
CA GLU A 302 -6.89 6.85 -15.49
C GLU A 302 -6.78 6.49 -14.00
N VAL A 303 -7.58 7.14 -13.15
CA VAL A 303 -7.59 6.87 -11.71
C VAL A 303 -8.71 5.90 -11.35
N PHE A 304 -8.37 4.84 -10.63
CA PHE A 304 -9.27 3.81 -10.13
C PHE A 304 -9.22 3.75 -8.61
N SER A 305 -10.35 3.37 -8.01
CA SER A 305 -10.47 3.07 -6.59
C SER A 305 -10.96 1.64 -6.40
N LEU A 306 -10.22 0.84 -5.65
CA LEU A 306 -10.63 -0.47 -5.15
C LEU A 306 -11.06 -0.34 -3.69
N VAL A 307 -12.32 -0.63 -3.40
CA VAL A 307 -12.93 -0.53 -2.06
C VAL A 307 -13.67 -1.81 -1.69
N GLY A 308 -13.71 -2.12 -0.39
CA GLY A 308 -14.58 -3.17 0.15
C GLY A 308 -16.06 -2.79 0.04
N ALA A 309 -16.90 -3.77 -0.29
CA ALA A 309 -18.34 -3.58 -0.45
C ALA A 309 -19.13 -4.62 0.34
N SER A 310 -19.72 -4.21 1.46
CA SER A 310 -20.50 -5.13 2.31
C SER A 310 -21.77 -5.66 1.64
N MET A 311 -21.94 -6.99 1.66
CA MET A 311 -23.15 -7.72 1.21
C MET A 311 -24.41 -7.35 1.99
N ARG A 312 -24.30 -7.03 3.28
CA ARG A 312 -25.47 -6.90 4.17
C ARG A 312 -26.28 -5.63 3.95
N HIS A 313 -25.79 -4.65 3.19
CA HIS A 313 -26.38 -3.32 3.17
C HIS A 313 -26.59 -2.66 1.81
N ARG A 314 -25.96 -3.07 0.69
CA ARG A 314 -25.93 -2.22 -0.54
C ARG A 314 -25.69 -2.94 -1.88
N PRO A 315 -26.15 -2.36 -3.00
CA PRO A 315 -25.67 -2.69 -4.32
C PRO A 315 -24.31 -2.02 -4.66
N ASN A 316 -23.95 -0.87 -4.06
CA ASN A 316 -22.89 0.02 -4.62
C ASN A 316 -21.74 0.41 -3.66
N GLY A 317 -21.59 -0.24 -2.50
CA GLY A 317 -20.43 -0.09 -1.59
C GLY A 317 -20.29 1.24 -0.83
N VAL A 318 -20.58 2.40 -1.44
CA VAL A 318 -20.49 3.72 -0.78
C VAL A 318 -21.63 3.90 0.23
N PRO A 319 -21.35 4.36 1.47
CA PRO A 319 -22.40 4.72 2.41
C PRO A 319 -23.26 5.89 1.98
N ILE A 320 -24.50 5.54 1.66
CA ILE A 320 -25.56 6.51 1.46
C ILE A 320 -26.10 6.83 2.83
N TYR A 321 -25.93 8.08 3.23
CA TYR A 321 -26.43 8.60 4.49
C TYR A 321 -27.79 9.24 4.26
N CYS A 322 -28.70 9.03 5.22
CA CYS A 322 -29.94 9.79 5.30
C CYS A 322 -29.61 11.29 5.40
N SER A 323 -30.26 12.11 4.59
CA SER A 323 -30.07 13.56 4.60
C SER A 323 -30.40 14.19 5.95
N SER A 324 -31.42 13.65 6.63
CA SER A 324 -31.99 14.18 7.88
C SER A 324 -31.20 13.80 9.14
N CYS A 325 -30.85 12.52 9.36
CA CYS A 325 -30.12 12.08 10.56
C CYS A 325 -28.64 11.78 10.34
N LYS A 326 -28.16 11.84 9.09
CA LYS A 326 -26.80 11.43 8.70
C LYS A 326 -26.46 9.97 9.07
N GLN A 327 -27.44 9.13 9.41
CA GLN A 327 -27.19 7.70 9.62
C GLN A 327 -27.12 6.93 8.30
N PRO A 328 -26.37 5.82 8.24
CA PRO A 328 -26.33 4.95 7.07
C PRO A 328 -27.72 4.42 6.69
N ALA A 329 -28.15 4.68 5.47
CA ALA A 329 -29.36 4.12 4.89
C ALA A 329 -29.13 2.66 4.43
N SER A 330 -30.18 1.86 4.53
CA SER A 330 -30.23 0.46 4.10
C SER A 330 -30.79 0.36 2.69
N PHE A 331 -30.18 -0.48 1.84
CA PHE A 331 -30.73 -0.80 0.53
C PHE A 331 -32.07 -1.52 0.65
N VAL A 332 -32.98 -1.22 -0.27
CA VAL A 332 -34.29 -1.87 -0.36
C VAL A 332 -34.43 -2.60 -1.68
N SER A 333 -34.32 -1.90 -2.80
CA SER A 333 -34.55 -2.48 -4.13
C SER A 333 -33.86 -1.68 -5.24
N LEU A 334 -33.80 -2.28 -6.42
CA LEU A 334 -33.52 -1.57 -7.67
C LEU A 334 -34.84 -1.05 -8.26
N THR A 335 -34.77 0.01 -9.06
CA THR A 335 -35.86 0.36 -9.99
C THR A 335 -35.99 -0.67 -11.10
N ILE A 336 -37.13 -0.69 -11.77
CA ILE A 336 -37.46 -1.69 -12.82
C ILE A 336 -36.43 -1.67 -13.96
N ASP A 337 -35.94 -0.48 -14.31
CA ASP A 337 -34.90 -0.25 -15.33
C ASP A 337 -33.47 -0.49 -14.82
N LYS A 338 -33.30 -0.88 -13.55
CA LYS A 338 -32.02 -1.07 -12.85
C LYS A 338 -31.11 0.16 -12.82
N LYS A 339 -31.62 1.35 -13.18
CA LYS A 339 -30.81 2.58 -13.22
C LYS A 339 -30.66 3.24 -11.86
N PHE A 340 -31.58 3.00 -10.93
CA PHE A 340 -31.55 3.60 -9.61
C PHE A 340 -31.61 2.55 -8.51
N ALA A 341 -30.85 2.76 -7.45
CA ALA A 341 -31.00 2.03 -6.20
C ALA A 341 -31.82 2.85 -5.20
N ARG A 342 -32.75 2.18 -4.53
CA ARG A 342 -33.62 2.73 -3.49
C ARG A 342 -33.07 2.41 -2.12
N PHE A 343 -32.96 3.45 -1.28
CA PHE A 343 -32.45 3.34 0.09
C PHE A 343 -33.47 3.89 1.09
N ARG A 344 -33.53 3.27 2.26
CA ARG A 344 -34.40 3.63 3.39
C ARG A 344 -33.57 3.95 4.63
N CYS A 345 -33.94 5.02 5.33
CA CYS A 345 -33.34 5.36 6.63
C CYS A 345 -33.65 4.27 7.67
N ARG A 346 -32.76 4.03 8.64
CA ARG A 346 -32.98 3.06 9.72
C ARG A 346 -33.80 3.61 10.90
N LEU A 347 -33.93 4.93 11.02
CA LEU A 347 -34.71 5.57 12.08
C LEU A 347 -36.19 5.58 11.71
N PRO A 348 -37.08 4.91 12.49
CA PRO A 348 -38.52 4.85 12.21
C PRO A 348 -39.21 6.22 12.23
N SER A 349 -38.68 7.17 13.00
CA SER A 349 -39.19 8.55 13.06
C SER A 349 -38.93 9.35 11.79
N HIS A 350 -38.02 8.90 10.93
CA HIS A 350 -37.79 9.46 9.59
C HIS A 350 -38.60 8.72 8.51
N ASP A 351 -39.46 7.81 8.96
CA ASP A 351 -40.22 6.88 8.16
C ASP A 351 -41.72 7.10 8.42
N THR A 352 -42.13 8.37 8.35
CA THR A 352 -43.43 8.80 8.85
C THR A 352 -44.59 8.59 7.89
N THR A 353 -44.43 7.84 6.80
CA THR A 353 -45.50 7.15 6.05
C THR A 353 -45.00 6.73 4.66
N SER A 354 -45.37 5.50 4.27
CA SER A 354 -45.74 5.01 2.93
C SER A 354 -45.91 6.04 1.78
N SER A 355 -44.89 6.83 1.49
CA SER A 355 -44.85 7.76 0.36
C SER A 355 -43.62 7.51 -0.50
N PRO A 356 -43.77 7.33 -1.82
CA PRO A 356 -42.68 7.20 -2.78
C PRO A 356 -41.74 8.42 -2.86
N ARG A 357 -41.93 9.45 -2.01
CA ARG A 357 -41.17 10.71 -2.01
C ARG A 357 -40.03 10.83 -0.99
N ASN A 358 -39.86 9.86 -0.07
CA ASN A 358 -38.77 9.86 0.93
C ASN A 358 -37.62 8.88 0.61
N TRP A 359 -37.63 8.32 -0.59
CA TRP A 359 -36.60 7.41 -1.07
C TRP A 359 -35.47 8.25 -1.61
N LYS A 360 -34.24 7.98 -1.15
CA LYS A 360 -33.08 8.50 -1.87
C LYS A 360 -32.82 7.54 -3.01
N GLU A 361 -33.26 7.93 -4.20
CA GLU A 361 -32.87 7.27 -5.44
C GLU A 361 -31.46 7.76 -5.78
N LEU A 362 -30.52 6.83 -5.83
CA LEU A 362 -29.18 7.12 -6.31
C LEU A 362 -29.00 6.43 -7.65
N LEU A 363 -28.68 7.24 -8.66
CA LEU A 363 -28.30 6.77 -9.97
C LEU A 363 -27.13 5.79 -9.80
N PHE A 364 -27.27 4.59 -10.36
CA PHE A 364 -26.12 3.76 -10.63
C PHE A 364 -25.23 4.56 -11.57
N LEU A 365 -24.00 4.90 -11.15
CA LEU A 365 -23.00 5.22 -12.17
C LEU A 365 -22.98 4.05 -13.13
N SER A 366 -23.01 4.32 -14.43
CA SER A 366 -23.09 3.30 -15.47
C SER A 366 -22.11 2.16 -15.18
N ASP A 367 -22.55 0.93 -15.43
CA ASP A 367 -21.74 -0.29 -15.24
C ASP A 367 -20.39 -0.22 -15.99
N GLU A 368 -20.27 0.63 -17.00
CA GLU A 368 -19.02 0.87 -17.74
C GLU A 368 -17.89 1.45 -16.87
N MET A 369 -18.22 2.22 -15.83
CA MET A 369 -17.24 2.90 -14.97
C MET A 369 -16.91 2.09 -13.71
N ARG A 370 -17.55 0.93 -13.51
CA ARG A 370 -17.55 0.21 -12.24
C ARG A 370 -17.57 -1.31 -12.43
N ASP A 371 -16.66 -1.98 -11.76
CA ASP A 371 -16.57 -3.43 -11.71
C ASP A 371 -16.86 -3.91 -10.29
N VAL A 372 -17.86 -4.77 -10.13
CA VAL A 372 -18.27 -5.35 -8.85
C VAL A 372 -17.90 -6.83 -8.87
N GLY A 373 -17.07 -7.26 -7.93
CA GLY A 373 -16.65 -8.65 -7.82
C GLY A 373 -16.73 -9.20 -6.42
N ASP A 374 -16.47 -10.50 -6.30
CA ASP A 374 -16.28 -11.22 -5.05
C ASP A 374 -14.96 -11.99 -5.14
N GLN A 375 -14.10 -11.82 -4.14
CA GLN A 375 -12.84 -12.52 -4.01
C GLN A 375 -12.74 -13.12 -2.62
N ASN A 376 -12.75 -14.46 -2.53
CA ASN A 376 -12.67 -15.21 -1.27
C ASN A 376 -13.74 -14.77 -0.24
N GLY A 377 -14.96 -14.47 -0.68
CA GLY A 377 -16.05 -13.99 0.17
C GLY A 377 -15.94 -12.52 0.58
N CYS A 378 -14.93 -11.80 0.09
CA CYS A 378 -14.85 -10.35 0.14
C CYS A 378 -15.43 -9.77 -1.14
N ARG A 379 -16.61 -9.16 -1.02
CA ARG A 379 -17.16 -8.38 -2.12
C ARG A 379 -16.46 -7.03 -2.20
N TYR A 380 -16.12 -6.61 -3.41
CA TYR A 380 -15.37 -5.39 -3.69
C TYR A 380 -15.95 -4.62 -4.86
N ILE A 381 -15.53 -3.36 -5.00
CA ILE A 381 -15.84 -2.50 -6.14
C ILE A 381 -14.55 -1.86 -6.62
N ILE A 382 -14.31 -1.94 -7.93
CA ILE A 382 -13.32 -1.12 -8.63
C ILE A 382 -14.08 -0.07 -9.43
N ALA A 383 -13.87 1.20 -9.13
CA ALA A 383 -14.54 2.30 -9.82
C ALA A 383 -13.51 3.26 -10.42
N ARG A 384 -13.76 3.73 -11.64
CA ARG A 384 -13.04 4.88 -12.19
C ARG A 384 -13.46 6.14 -11.46
N ILE A 385 -12.49 6.98 -11.10
CA ILE A 385 -12.70 8.28 -10.46
C ILE A 385 -12.58 9.35 -11.56
N ASP A 386 -13.61 10.17 -11.71
CA ASP A 386 -13.55 11.35 -12.57
C ASP A 386 -12.77 12.45 -11.85
N VAL A 387 -11.55 12.72 -12.31
CA VAL A 387 -10.64 13.72 -11.74
C VAL A 387 -11.00 15.16 -12.18
N ASN A 388 -11.90 15.32 -13.16
CA ASN A 388 -12.28 16.60 -13.77
C ASN A 388 -13.66 17.13 -13.32
N LYS A 389 -14.20 16.66 -12.18
CA LYS A 389 -15.55 17.03 -11.71
C LYS A 389 -15.55 17.89 -10.46
#